data_AF-A0ABD0RC97-F1
#
_entry.id   AF-A0ABD0RC97-F1
#
_cell.length_a   1.000
_cell.length_b   1.000
_cell.length_c   1.000
_cell.angle_alpha   90.00
_cell.angle_beta   90.00
_cell.angle_gamma   90.00
#
_symmetry.space_group_name_H-M   'P 1'
#
loop_
_entity.id
_entity.type
_entity.pdbx_description
1 polymer ?
#
loop_
_entity_poly.entity_id
_entity_poly.type
_entity_poly.pdbx_seq_one_letter_code
_entity_poly.pdbx_strand_id
1 'polypeptide(L)' 'ADDCFCATRKLDAASTEAKFLQDLGFRMLNCGRTDLVKQAVNLLGPDGINSMSEQ' A
#
# COMPACT_ATOMS: atom_id res chain seq x y z
N ALA A 1 14.72 37.44 3.73
CA ALA A 1 14.88 36.10 4.31
C ALA A 1 13.56 35.37 4.08
N ASP A 2 13.36 34.89 2.85
CA ASP A 2 12.16 34.18 2.45
C ASP A 2 12.58 33.15 1.40
N ASP A 3 13.19 32.08 1.88
CA ASP A 3 13.38 30.87 1.10
C ASP A 3 12.67 29.77 1.89
N CYS A 4 11.35 29.88 1.94
CA CYS A 4 10.51 28.74 2.24
C CYS A 4 10.67 27.77 1.06
N PHE A 5 11.74 26.97 1.12
CA PHE A 5 11.97 25.80 0.29
C PHE A 5 10.88 24.79 0.65
N CYS A 6 9.66 25.05 0.17
CA CYS A 6 8.69 24.01 -0.08
C CYS A 6 9.31 23.15 -1.17
N ALA A 7 10.18 22.23 -0.75
CA ALA A 7 10.53 21.09 -1.56
C ALA A 7 9.21 20.41 -1.84
N THR A 8 8.63 20.70 -3.01
CA THR A 8 7.61 19.85 -3.61
C THR A 8 8.32 18.54 -3.90
N ARG A 9 8.50 17.76 -2.83
CA ARG A 9 8.82 16.35 -2.90
C ARG A 9 7.67 15.82 -3.72
N LYS A 10 7.92 15.54 -5.00
CA LYS A 10 6.97 14.90 -5.90
C LYS A 10 6.64 13.57 -5.25
N LEU A 11 5.68 13.60 -4.33
CA LEU A 11 5.04 12.43 -3.77
C LEU A 11 4.27 11.89 -4.94
N ASP A 12 4.85 10.87 -5.54
CA ASP A 12 4.25 10.17 -6.64
C ASP A 12 2.95 9.57 -6.09
N ALA A 13 1.84 10.27 -6.36
CA ALA A 13 0.56 10.00 -5.71
C ALA A 13 0.11 8.57 -6.02
N ALA A 14 0.34 8.13 -7.25
CA ALA A 14 0.11 6.76 -7.69
C ALA A 14 0.96 5.75 -6.89
N SER A 15 2.26 6.00 -6.71
CA SER A 15 3.13 5.12 -5.92
C SER A 15 2.74 5.08 -4.44
N THR A 16 2.31 6.22 -3.89
CA THR A 16 1.87 6.34 -2.49
C THR A 16 0.55 5.61 -2.26
N GLU A 17 -0.39 5.75 -3.20
CA GLU A 17 -1.66 5.02 -3.21
C GLU A 17 -1.43 3.52 -3.32
N ALA A 18 -0.57 3.09 -4.25
CA ALA A 18 -0.23 1.68 -4.43
C ALA A 18 0.36 1.07 -3.14
N LYS A 19 1.28 1.77 -2.47
CA LYS A 19 1.82 1.33 -1.18
C LYS A 19 0.77 1.29 -0.08
N PHE A 20 -0.11 2.28 -0.01
CA PHE A 20 -1.20 2.29 0.98
C PHE A 20 -2.14 1.10 0.79
N LEU A 21 -2.57 0.82 -0.45
CA LEU A 21 -3.43 -0.32 -0.76
C LEU A 21 -2.75 -1.65 -0.44
N GLN A 22 -1.43 -1.74 -0.69
CA GLN A 22 -0.63 -2.90 -0.35
C GLN A 22 -0.59 -3.13 1.17
N ASP A 23 -0.23 -2.10 1.95
CA ASP A 23 -0.19 -2.16 3.42
C ASP A 23 -1.57 -2.53 4.02
N LEU A 24 -2.64 -1.95 3.45
CA LEU A 24 -4.00 -2.25 3.85
C LEU A 24 -4.38 -3.70 3.56
N GLY A 25 -4.08 -4.20 2.35
CA GLY A 25 -4.32 -5.60 1.98
C GLY A 25 -3.56 -6.56 2.89
N PHE A 26 -2.30 -6.28 3.19
CA PHE A 26 -1.50 -7.06 4.14
C PHE A 26 -2.07 -7.06 5.55
N ARG A 27 -2.49 -5.89 6.05
CA ARG A 27 -3.14 -5.80 7.36
C ARG A 27 -4.48 -6.54 7.39
N MET A 28 -5.27 -6.48 6.31
CA MET A 28 -6.52 -7.24 6.16
C MET A 28 -6.28 -8.75 6.23
N LEU A 29 -5.24 -9.26 5.57
CA LEU A 29 -4.86 -10.68 5.65
C LEU A 29 -4.44 -11.06 7.08
N ASN A 30 -3.67 -10.19 7.74
CA ASN A 30 -3.16 -10.45 9.09
C ASN A 30 -4.23 -10.35 10.19
N CYS A 31 -5.41 -9.76 9.90
CA CYS A 31 -6.51 -9.65 10.85
C CYS A 31 -7.22 -10.99 11.15
N GLY A 32 -6.87 -12.09 10.49
CA GLY A 32 -7.41 -13.44 10.77
C GLY A 32 -8.89 -13.64 10.40
N ARG A 33 -9.55 -12.64 9.82
CA ARG A 33 -10.92 -12.75 9.28
C ARG A 33 -10.88 -13.18 7.82
N THR A 34 -11.36 -14.38 7.55
CA THR A 34 -11.39 -14.98 6.20
C THR A 34 -12.21 -14.20 5.18
N ASP A 35 -13.24 -13.46 5.60
CA ASP A 35 -14.01 -12.57 4.71
C ASP A 35 -13.17 -11.45 4.11
N LEU A 36 -12.20 -10.94 4.89
CA LEU A 36 -11.29 -9.88 4.44
C LEU A 36 -10.26 -10.39 3.43
N VAL A 37 -10.05 -11.71 3.31
CA VAL A 37 -9.09 -12.31 2.38
C VAL A 37 -9.49 -11.99 0.93
N LYS A 38 -10.78 -12.11 0.58
CA LYS A 38 -11.23 -11.74 -0.78
C LYS A 38 -11.02 -10.25 -1.08
N GLN A 39 -11.26 -9.39 -0.10
CA GLN A 39 -11.07 -7.94 -0.26
C GLN A 39 -9.58 -7.59 -0.40
N ALA A 40 -8.72 -8.20 0.42
CA ALA A 40 -7.28 -8.02 0.36
C ALA A 40 -6.70 -8.52 -0.97
N VAL A 41 -7.16 -9.67 -1.46
CA VAL A 41 -6.75 -10.23 -2.77
C VAL A 41 -7.11 -9.28 -3.91
N ASN A 42 -8.29 -8.66 -3.86
CA ASN A 42 -8.70 -7.66 -4.85
C ASN A 42 -7.88 -6.37 -4.77
N LEU A 43 -7.48 -5.93 -3.57
CA LEU A 43 -6.64 -4.75 -3.37
C LEU A 43 -5.19 -4.97 -3.83
N LEU A 44 -4.61 -6.12 -3.47
CA LEU A 44 -3.21 -6.45 -3.75
C LEU A 44 -3.01 -6.90 -5.20
N GLY A 45 -4.05 -7.49 -5.79
CA GLY A 45 -3.93 -8.20 -7.05
C GLY A 45 -3.02 -9.42 -6.96
N PRO A 46 -2.88 -10.17 -8.07
CA PRO A 46 -2.05 -11.37 -8.11
C PRO A 46 -0.57 -11.08 -7.85
N ASP A 47 -0.07 -9.92 -8.30
CA ASP A 47 1.33 -9.50 -8.12
C ASP A 47 1.63 -9.10 -6.66
N GLY A 48 0.74 -8.32 -6.03
CA GLY A 48 0.97 -7.81 -4.67
C GLY A 48 0.87 -8.87 -3.57
N ILE A 49 0.08 -9.94 -3.80
CA ILE A 49 0.04 -11.10 -2.89
C ILE A 49 1.38 -11.85 -2.92
N ASN A 50 2.05 -11.90 -4.07
CA ASN A 50 3.33 -12.57 -4.23
C ASN A 50 4.50 -11.78 -3.58
N SER A 51 4.37 -10.46 -3.43
CA SER A 51 5.33 -9.62 -2.70
C SER A 51 5.33 -9.83 -1.18
N MET A 52 4.39 -10.59 -0.61
CA MET A 52 4.33 -10.92 0.82
C MET A 52 5.42 -11.92 1.28
N SER A 53 6.37 -12.27 0.40
CA SER A 53 7.40 -13.28 0.67
C SER A 53 8.82 -12.72 0.91
N GLU A 54 9.04 -11.41 0.88
CA GLU A 54 10.34 -10.83 1.24
C GLU A 54 10.32 -10.35 2.70
N GLN A 55 10.57 -11.29 3.62
CA GLN A 55 10.98 -10.99 5.00
C GLN A 55 12.49 -11.20 5.17
#